data_AF-A0A9D3QFL8-F1
#
_entry.id   AF-A0A9D3QFL8-F1
#
_cell.length_a   1.000
_cell.length_b   1.000
_cell.length_c   1.000
_cell.angle_alpha   90.00
_cell.angle_beta   90.00
_cell.angle_gamma   90.00
#
_symmetry.space_group_name_H-M   'P 1'
#
loop_
_entity.id
_entity.type
_entity.pdbx_description
1 polymer ?
#
loop_
_entity_poly.entity_id
_entity_poly.type
_entity_poly.pdbx_seq_one_letter_code
_entity_poly.pdbx_strand_id
1 'polypeptide(L)'
;METMRLLTIAVLLCTALALPAATGETEETEGVDDVASSPVIVNSAKEKNNLELHQDSVNSPRKKKYVECVNCHHWGHCTAGWTRFGPYCFLFVHNSKPWTNAEAHCNFLGGHLASVHNYQEFHFIRSLSHRTAWIGGTDSYTEGNWRWTDGSGFYYTQWNSGEPNNAYGSEHCLCINYEGTHGWNDYFCTQSYPFICAKTI
;
A
#
# COMPACT_ATOMS: atom_id res chain seq x y z
N MET A 1 26.06 40.97 41.55
CA MET A 1 27.39 40.66 42.13
C MET A 1 27.34 39.21 42.60
N GLU A 2 28.50 38.58 42.87
CA GLU A 2 28.66 37.12 43.08
C GLU A 2 28.35 36.30 41.81
N THR A 3 29.27 35.68 41.04
CA THR A 3 30.70 35.29 41.09
C THR A 3 31.08 33.90 41.64
N MET A 4 31.40 32.99 40.69
CA MET A 4 32.38 31.89 40.74
C MET A 4 32.13 30.62 41.58
N ARG A 5 32.01 29.47 40.88
CA ARG A 5 33.00 28.36 40.75
C ARG A 5 32.46 27.35 39.71
N LEU A 6 33.15 26.84 38.68
CA LEU A 6 34.49 26.20 38.51
C LEU A 6 34.60 24.75 39.01
N LEU A 7 34.48 23.81 38.05
CA LEU A 7 34.84 22.37 38.01
C LEU A 7 34.41 21.91 36.59
N THR A 8 35.21 21.79 35.53
CA THR A 8 36.63 21.42 35.26
C THR A 8 36.95 19.91 35.33
N ILE A 9 37.06 19.32 34.13
CA ILE A 9 37.81 18.10 33.73
C ILE A 9 37.28 16.73 34.17
N ALA A 10 36.86 15.94 33.17
CA ALA A 10 37.11 14.50 33.07
C ALA A 10 37.32 14.14 31.59
N VAL A 11 38.58 14.05 31.14
CA VAL A 11 38.93 13.55 29.80
C VAL A 11 39.22 12.06 29.92
N LEU A 12 38.50 11.22 29.17
CA LEU A 12 38.77 9.79 29.05
C LEU A 12 38.93 9.43 27.57
N LEU A 13 40.19 9.41 27.14
CA LEU A 13 40.59 8.83 25.86
C LEU A 13 40.40 7.31 25.90
N CYS A 14 39.86 6.74 24.84
CA CYS A 14 40.04 5.33 24.52
C CYS A 14 40.50 5.23 23.07
N THR A 15 41.79 4.93 22.87
CA THR A 15 42.43 4.96 21.55
C THR A 15 42.63 3.57 20.98
N ALA A 16 42.17 3.38 19.74
CA ALA A 16 42.67 2.47 18.71
C ALA A 16 42.97 1.00 19.07
N LEU A 17 42.28 0.10 18.37
CA LEU A 17 42.90 -1.06 17.71
C LEU A 17 42.23 -1.23 16.34
N ALA A 18 42.97 -1.71 15.34
CA ALA A 18 42.49 -1.80 13.97
C ALA A 18 43.10 -2.98 13.21
N LEU A 19 42.27 -3.62 12.36
CA LEU A 19 42.65 -4.53 11.27
C LEU A 19 43.31 -5.86 11.72
N PRO A 20 43.41 -6.92 10.86
CA PRO A 20 43.38 -6.93 9.39
C PRO A 20 42.12 -7.53 8.74
N ALA A 21 42.01 -7.30 7.43
CA ALA A 21 41.19 -8.10 6.52
C ALA A 21 41.93 -9.37 6.09
N ALA A 22 41.20 -10.36 5.58
CA ALA A 22 41.77 -11.56 4.96
C ALA A 22 41.23 -11.72 3.52
N THR A 23 42.13 -12.05 2.59
CA THR A 23 41.85 -12.36 1.19
C THR A 23 41.46 -13.83 1.02
N GLY A 24 40.83 -14.21 -0.10
CA GLY A 24 40.25 -15.53 -0.29
C GLY A 24 39.91 -15.85 -1.74
N GLU A 25 40.95 -16.18 -2.51
CA GLU A 25 40.92 -16.65 -3.89
C GLU A 25 41.81 -17.92 -3.98
N THR A 26 41.68 -18.87 -4.90
CA THR A 26 40.88 -19.04 -6.13
C THR A 26 39.68 -20.03 -5.88
N GLU A 27 39.15 -20.93 -6.72
CA GLU A 27 39.46 -21.48 -8.07
C GLU A 27 38.21 -22.12 -8.73
N GLU A 28 38.32 -22.61 -9.97
CA GLU A 28 37.25 -23.23 -10.78
C GLU A 28 37.20 -24.77 -10.68
N THR A 29 36.11 -25.39 -11.10
CA THR A 29 36.12 -26.67 -11.86
C THR A 29 34.82 -26.85 -12.63
N GLU A 30 34.93 -27.10 -13.95
CA GLU A 30 33.81 -27.61 -14.75
C GLU A 30 33.69 -29.14 -14.61
N GLY A 31 32.48 -29.67 -14.84
CA GLY A 31 32.22 -31.11 -14.90
C GLY A 31 30.90 -31.37 -15.63
N VAL A 32 30.96 -32.11 -16.74
CA VAL A 32 29.89 -32.20 -17.75
C VAL A 32 29.64 -33.67 -18.14
N ASP A 33 28.39 -33.96 -18.51
CA ASP A 33 27.83 -35.21 -19.03
C ASP A 33 27.84 -36.46 -18.12
N ASP A 34 26.65 -37.06 -17.94
CA ASP A 34 26.41 -38.39 -18.52
C ASP A 34 24.89 -38.66 -18.72
N VAL A 35 24.53 -39.56 -19.63
CA VAL A 35 23.14 -39.74 -20.13
C VAL A 35 22.65 -41.20 -20.09
N ALA A 36 21.52 -41.47 -19.42
CA ALA A 36 20.74 -42.71 -19.66
C ALA A 36 19.25 -42.65 -19.24
N SER A 37 18.37 -42.73 -20.25
CA SER A 37 17.15 -43.54 -20.37
C SER A 37 16.17 -43.80 -19.19
N SER A 38 14.88 -43.58 -19.50
CA SER A 38 13.68 -43.92 -18.71
C SER A 38 13.47 -45.44 -18.47
N PRO A 39 12.50 -45.80 -17.61
CA PRO A 39 11.23 -46.24 -18.21
C PRO A 39 9.98 -45.55 -17.64
N VAL A 40 8.95 -45.41 -18.49
CA VAL A 40 7.60 -44.98 -18.10
C VAL A 40 6.83 -46.17 -17.53
N ILE A 41 6.19 -46.01 -16.37
CA ILE A 41 5.16 -46.94 -15.86
C ILE A 41 3.88 -46.15 -15.61
N VAL A 42 2.83 -46.46 -16.37
CA VAL A 42 1.50 -45.84 -16.24
C VAL A 42 0.64 -46.75 -15.37
N ASN A 43 0.38 -46.35 -14.12
CA ASN A 43 -0.54 -47.08 -13.23
C ASN A 43 -1.92 -46.41 -13.21
N SER A 44 -2.91 -47.08 -13.78
CA SER A 44 -4.30 -46.61 -13.82
C SER A 44 -5.08 -47.13 -12.61
N ALA A 45 -5.64 -46.21 -11.83
CA ALA A 45 -6.71 -46.49 -10.88
C ALA A 45 -7.79 -45.40 -11.00
N LYS A 46 -9.06 -45.79 -11.08
CA LYS A 46 -10.19 -44.88 -11.30
C LYS A 46 -10.90 -44.59 -9.98
N GLU A 47 -10.87 -43.34 -9.51
CA GLU A 47 -11.91 -42.86 -8.60
C GLU A 47 -13.18 -42.51 -9.38
N LYS A 48 -14.33 -42.82 -8.80
CA LYS A 48 -15.63 -42.82 -9.48
C LYS A 48 -16.49 -41.66 -8.98
N ASN A 49 -16.49 -40.54 -9.70
CA ASN A 49 -17.51 -39.50 -9.49
C ASN A 49 -18.88 -40.05 -9.94
N ASN A 50 -19.74 -40.38 -8.98
CA ASN A 50 -21.07 -40.91 -9.25
C ASN A 50 -22.05 -39.78 -9.57
N LEU A 51 -22.26 -39.53 -10.87
CA LEU A 51 -23.26 -38.58 -11.39
C LEU A 51 -24.27 -39.35 -12.25
N GLU A 52 -25.35 -39.80 -11.64
CA GLU A 52 -26.48 -40.40 -12.37
C GLU A 52 -27.27 -39.32 -13.10
N LEU A 53 -27.12 -39.27 -14.43
CA LEU A 53 -27.83 -38.35 -15.31
C LEU A 53 -29.30 -38.76 -15.46
N HIS A 54 -30.20 -38.16 -14.68
CA HIS A 54 -31.62 -38.13 -15.02
C HIS A 54 -31.84 -37.18 -16.21
N GLN A 55 -31.99 -37.75 -17.40
CA GLN A 55 -32.27 -37.01 -18.64
C GLN A 55 -33.79 -36.90 -18.88
N ASP A 56 -34.41 -35.81 -18.43
CA ASP A 56 -35.80 -35.50 -18.76
C ASP A 56 -35.97 -34.18 -19.52
N SER A 57 -36.36 -34.29 -20.79
CA SER A 57 -37.01 -33.24 -21.61
C SER A 57 -36.32 -31.86 -21.74
N VAL A 58 -35.39 -31.72 -22.70
CA VAL A 58 -34.95 -30.39 -23.17
C VAL A 58 -35.99 -29.80 -24.14
N ASN A 59 -36.96 -29.04 -23.64
CA ASN A 59 -37.79 -28.16 -24.49
C ASN A 59 -38.53 -27.04 -23.72
N SER A 60 -37.89 -25.87 -23.54
CA SER A 60 -38.57 -24.65 -23.05
C SER A 60 -37.78 -23.38 -23.41
N PRO A 61 -38.28 -22.50 -24.31
CA PRO A 61 -37.55 -21.32 -24.74
C PRO A 61 -37.61 -20.17 -23.71
N ARG A 62 -36.44 -19.61 -23.38
CA ARG A 62 -36.23 -18.33 -22.66
C ARG A 62 -36.84 -18.22 -21.25
N LYS A 63 -36.16 -18.82 -20.27
CA LYS A 63 -35.96 -18.19 -18.95
C LYS A 63 -34.46 -17.93 -18.74
N LYS A 64 -34.05 -16.65 -18.74
CA LYS A 64 -32.67 -16.27 -18.35
C LYS A 64 -32.53 -16.53 -16.85
N LYS A 65 -31.86 -17.62 -16.49
CA LYS A 65 -31.58 -17.97 -15.10
C LYS A 65 -30.45 -17.08 -14.60
N TYR A 66 -30.79 -15.91 -14.04
CA TYR A 66 -29.84 -15.14 -13.23
C TYR A 66 -29.44 -16.03 -12.05
N VAL A 67 -28.15 -16.37 -11.97
CA VAL A 67 -27.61 -17.13 -10.85
C VAL A 67 -27.21 -16.10 -9.80
N GLU A 68 -27.96 -16.03 -8.71
CA GLU A 68 -27.68 -15.14 -7.60
C GLU A 68 -26.52 -15.73 -6.79
N CYS A 69 -25.34 -15.13 -6.93
CA CYS A 69 -24.10 -15.69 -6.39
C CYS A 69 -23.99 -15.47 -4.87
N VAL A 70 -24.48 -16.45 -4.10
CA VAL A 70 -24.39 -16.50 -2.63
C VAL A 70 -22.96 -16.61 -2.06
N ASN A 71 -21.92 -16.67 -2.90
CA ASN A 71 -20.52 -16.51 -2.52
C ASN A 71 -19.65 -16.06 -3.72
N CYS A 72 -19.66 -14.76 -4.04
CA CYS A 72 -18.71 -14.18 -5.00
C CYS A 72 -17.34 -13.92 -4.36
N HIS A 73 -16.41 -14.89 -4.47
CA HIS A 73 -14.98 -14.56 -4.40
C HIS A 73 -14.64 -13.58 -5.53
N HIS A 74 -14.30 -12.34 -5.18
CA HIS A 74 -14.08 -11.22 -6.10
C HIS A 74 -12.70 -11.27 -6.79
N TRP A 75 -12.25 -12.45 -7.23
CA TRP A 75 -10.95 -12.65 -7.87
C TRP A 75 -10.75 -11.69 -9.05
N GLY A 76 -9.80 -10.75 -8.92
CA GLY A 76 -9.47 -9.78 -9.96
C GLY A 76 -10.39 -8.55 -10.06
N HIS A 77 -11.40 -8.41 -9.20
CA HIS A 77 -12.44 -7.39 -9.35
C HIS A 77 -12.74 -6.61 -8.07
N CYS A 78 -12.85 -5.29 -8.18
CA CYS A 78 -13.25 -4.45 -7.07
C CYS A 78 -14.74 -4.62 -6.71
N THR A 79 -15.05 -4.57 -5.41
CA THR A 79 -16.42 -4.54 -4.89
C THR A 79 -17.19 -3.33 -5.42
N ALA A 80 -18.50 -3.47 -5.62
CA ALA A 80 -19.35 -2.40 -6.17
C ALA A 80 -19.14 -1.04 -5.46
N GLY A 81 -19.05 0.02 -6.25
CA GLY A 81 -18.72 1.38 -5.78
C GLY A 81 -17.22 1.72 -5.74
N TRP A 82 -16.33 0.73 -5.84
CA TRP A 82 -14.89 0.93 -5.89
C TRP A 82 -14.37 0.92 -7.34
N THR A 83 -13.48 1.86 -7.67
CA THR A 83 -12.84 1.97 -9.00
C THR A 83 -11.50 1.24 -8.98
N ARG A 84 -11.26 0.36 -9.96
CA ARG A 84 -9.99 -0.36 -10.09
C ARG A 84 -8.92 0.51 -10.75
N PHE A 85 -7.70 0.48 -10.20
CA PHE A 85 -6.49 0.93 -10.91
C PHE A 85 -5.32 0.00 -10.56
N GLY A 86 -4.71 -0.63 -11.57
CA GLY A 86 -3.63 -1.60 -11.39
C GLY A 86 -4.06 -2.81 -10.52
N PRO A 87 -3.32 -3.13 -9.43
CA PRO A 87 -3.66 -4.19 -8.46
C PRO A 87 -4.58 -3.70 -7.33
N TYR A 88 -5.00 -2.43 -7.34
CA TYR A 88 -5.71 -1.78 -6.25
C TYR A 88 -7.15 -1.39 -6.62
N CYS A 89 -7.97 -1.25 -5.59
CA CYS A 89 -9.31 -0.71 -5.60
C CYS A 89 -9.35 0.58 -4.79
N PHE A 90 -9.94 1.64 -5.35
CA PHE A 90 -10.05 2.95 -4.70
C PHE A 90 -11.52 3.37 -4.54
N LEU A 91 -11.82 4.07 -3.45
CA LEU A 91 -13.15 4.61 -3.15
C LEU A 91 -13.04 6.07 -2.68
N PHE A 92 -13.71 6.99 -3.38
CA PHE A 92 -13.86 8.36 -2.90
C PHE A 92 -15.07 8.47 -1.96
N VAL A 93 -14.82 8.95 -0.74
CA VAL A 93 -15.82 9.11 0.32
C VAL A 93 -16.15 10.59 0.48
N HIS A 94 -17.33 10.98 -0.03
CA HIS A 94 -17.83 12.36 -0.03
C HIS A 94 -18.12 12.94 1.37
N ASN A 95 -18.32 12.09 2.39
CA ASN A 95 -18.66 12.53 3.74
C ASN A 95 -17.39 12.96 4.50
N SER A 96 -17.16 14.27 4.61
CA SER A 96 -15.95 14.82 5.24
C SER A 96 -15.70 14.33 6.66
N LYS A 97 -14.43 14.09 7.01
CA LYS A 97 -13.98 13.68 8.36
C LYS A 97 -12.60 14.28 8.69
N PRO A 98 -12.25 14.45 9.98
CA PRO A 98 -10.86 14.54 10.43
C PRO A 98 -10.05 13.36 9.90
N TRP A 99 -8.76 13.56 9.60
CA TRP A 99 -7.92 12.56 8.92
C TRP A 99 -7.90 11.21 9.64
N THR A 100 -7.75 11.18 10.97
CA THR A 100 -7.78 9.95 11.77
C THR A 100 -9.12 9.21 11.68
N ASN A 101 -10.22 9.94 11.55
CA ASN A 101 -11.57 9.37 11.38
C ASN A 101 -11.84 8.92 9.94
N ALA A 102 -11.10 9.47 8.97
CA ALA A 102 -11.09 9.02 7.58
C ALA A 102 -10.31 7.70 7.44
N GLU A 103 -9.12 7.61 8.03
CA GLU A 103 -8.34 6.38 8.15
C GLU A 103 -9.14 5.27 8.84
N ALA A 104 -9.76 5.55 10.00
CA ALA A 104 -10.61 4.59 10.70
C ALA A 104 -11.81 4.10 9.84
N HIS A 105 -12.34 4.96 8.95
CA HIS A 105 -13.40 4.56 8.02
C HIS A 105 -12.87 3.65 6.90
N CYS A 106 -11.67 3.90 6.37
CA CYS A 106 -11.06 3.01 5.40
C CYS A 106 -10.72 1.64 5.99
N ASN A 107 -10.21 1.59 7.22
CA ASN A 107 -9.95 0.34 7.96
C ASN A 107 -11.23 -0.50 8.10
N PHE A 108 -12.36 0.15 8.45
CA PHE A 108 -13.67 -0.52 8.53
C PHE A 108 -14.12 -1.13 7.19
N LEU A 109 -13.65 -0.61 6.05
CA LEU A 109 -13.95 -1.12 4.71
C LEU A 109 -12.90 -2.13 4.17
N GLY A 110 -11.95 -2.55 5.02
CA GLY A 110 -10.88 -3.49 4.67
C GLY A 110 -9.77 -2.85 3.83
N GLY A 111 -9.35 -1.64 4.15
CA GLY A 111 -8.29 -0.89 3.47
C GLY A 111 -7.74 0.25 4.32
N HIS A 112 -7.00 1.16 3.70
CA HIS A 112 -6.43 2.35 4.34
C HIS A 112 -6.80 3.61 3.56
N LEU A 113 -6.49 4.80 4.07
CA LEU A 113 -6.40 5.98 3.20
C LEU A 113 -5.35 5.72 2.09
N ALA A 114 -5.61 6.24 0.90
CA ALA A 114 -4.82 5.89 -0.28
C ALA A 114 -3.33 6.25 -0.15
N SER A 115 -2.46 5.29 -0.44
CA SER A 115 -1.04 5.49 -0.67
C SER A 115 -0.75 5.81 -2.15
N VAL A 116 0.45 6.28 -2.46
CA VAL A 116 0.88 6.67 -3.81
C VAL A 116 2.34 6.30 -4.05
N HIS A 117 2.62 5.54 -5.11
CA HIS A 117 3.96 5.03 -5.41
C HIS A 117 4.50 5.47 -6.77
N ASN A 118 3.66 6.03 -7.65
CA ASN A 118 4.07 6.51 -8.96
C ASN A 118 3.15 7.63 -9.50
N TYR A 119 3.63 8.29 -10.56
CA TYR A 119 2.94 9.37 -11.26
C TYR A 119 1.56 8.98 -11.79
N GLN A 120 1.42 7.75 -12.30
CA GLN A 120 0.17 7.26 -12.89
C GLN A 120 -0.91 7.02 -11.82
N GLU A 121 -0.53 6.40 -10.69
CA GLU A 121 -1.37 6.31 -9.49
C GLU A 121 -1.76 7.70 -8.99
N PHE A 122 -0.82 8.64 -8.88
CA PHE A 122 -1.14 9.99 -8.41
C PHE A 122 -2.19 10.66 -9.29
N HIS A 123 -1.99 10.65 -10.62
CA HIS A 123 -2.93 11.26 -11.55
C HIS A 123 -4.29 10.57 -11.54
N PHE A 124 -4.34 9.24 -11.36
CA PHE A 124 -5.60 8.52 -11.16
C PHE A 124 -6.29 8.92 -9.85
N ILE A 125 -5.60 8.84 -8.70
CA ILE A 125 -6.14 9.16 -7.37
C ILE A 125 -6.62 10.62 -7.33
N ARG A 126 -5.84 11.55 -7.88
CA ARG A 126 -6.20 12.97 -8.00
C ARG A 126 -7.45 13.18 -8.86
N SER A 127 -7.72 12.33 -9.85
CA SER A 127 -8.93 12.43 -10.68
C SER A 127 -10.23 12.03 -9.96
N LEU A 128 -10.14 11.32 -8.82
CA LEU A 128 -11.32 10.87 -8.05
C LEU A 128 -12.00 11.99 -7.26
N SER A 129 -11.36 13.16 -7.10
CA SER A 129 -11.91 14.33 -6.41
C SER A 129 -11.53 15.62 -7.12
N HIS A 130 -12.48 16.55 -7.27
CA HIS A 130 -12.22 17.93 -7.72
C HIS A 130 -12.14 18.93 -6.55
N ARG A 131 -11.86 18.45 -5.34
CA ARG A 131 -11.79 19.21 -4.08
C ARG A 131 -10.65 18.65 -3.22
N THR A 132 -10.18 19.44 -2.23
CA THR A 132 -9.27 18.97 -1.18
C THR A 132 -9.76 17.65 -0.61
N ALA A 133 -8.89 16.62 -0.59
CA ALA A 133 -9.23 15.30 -0.08
C ALA A 133 -8.05 14.67 0.68
N TRP A 134 -8.33 13.99 1.80
CA TRP A 134 -7.31 13.25 2.55
C TRP A 134 -6.86 11.99 1.81
N ILE A 135 -5.55 11.72 1.90
CA ILE A 135 -4.91 10.44 1.54
C ILE A 135 -3.96 10.01 2.68
N GLY A 136 -3.36 8.82 2.61
CA GLY A 136 -2.81 8.11 3.78
C GLY A 136 -1.48 8.60 4.34
N GLY A 137 -1.00 9.77 3.91
CA GLY A 137 0.29 10.29 4.33
C GLY A 137 0.23 10.99 5.69
N THR A 138 1.19 10.70 6.56
CA THR A 138 1.41 11.42 7.82
C THR A 138 2.88 11.39 8.22
N ASP A 139 3.36 12.42 8.91
CA ASP A 139 4.65 12.44 9.60
C ASP A 139 4.51 12.61 11.14
N SER A 140 3.27 12.59 11.67
CA SER A 140 2.85 12.86 13.06
C SER A 140 3.60 12.12 14.19
N TYR A 141 4.50 11.20 13.87
CA TYR A 141 5.36 10.48 14.81
C TYR A 141 6.76 11.09 14.92
N THR A 142 7.28 11.66 13.82
CA THR A 142 8.55 12.40 13.76
C THR A 142 8.48 13.34 12.57
N GLU A 143 8.41 14.64 12.86
CA GLU A 143 8.44 15.75 11.89
C GLU A 143 9.31 15.49 10.65
N GLY A 144 8.75 15.72 9.46
CA GLY A 144 9.41 15.56 8.16
C GLY A 144 9.61 14.09 7.72
N ASN A 145 9.39 13.10 8.58
CA ASN A 145 9.55 11.68 8.25
C ASN A 145 8.20 11.07 7.82
N TRP A 146 7.76 11.48 6.64
CA TRP A 146 6.50 11.06 6.03
C TRP A 146 6.43 9.56 5.74
N ARG A 147 5.24 8.99 5.94
CA ARG A 147 4.94 7.56 5.76
C ARG A 147 3.44 7.35 5.45
N TRP A 148 3.12 6.21 4.84
CA TRP A 148 1.74 5.82 4.53
C TRP A 148 1.10 4.99 5.66
N THR A 149 -0.22 5.08 5.85
CA THR A 149 -0.95 4.32 6.89
C THR A 149 -1.06 2.82 6.63
N ASP A 150 -0.96 2.39 5.38
CA ASP A 150 -0.94 0.97 4.98
C ASP A 150 0.43 0.29 5.21
N GLY A 151 1.42 1.02 5.74
CA GLY A 151 2.78 0.53 5.95
C GLY A 151 3.63 0.43 4.68
N SER A 152 3.15 0.93 3.55
CA SER A 152 3.91 1.01 2.31
C SER A 152 4.98 2.10 2.35
N GLY A 153 5.96 2.02 1.44
CA GLY A 153 7.11 2.92 1.41
C GLY A 153 6.83 4.28 0.77
N PHE A 154 7.30 5.35 1.43
CA PHE A 154 7.13 6.74 1.01
C PHE A 154 8.27 7.19 0.09
N TYR A 155 8.31 6.65 -1.14
CA TYR A 155 9.39 6.89 -2.10
C TYR A 155 9.06 7.88 -3.23
N TYR A 156 7.78 8.06 -3.52
CA TYR A 156 7.27 9.00 -4.51
C TYR A 156 6.64 10.20 -3.81
N THR A 157 6.86 11.41 -4.33
CA THR A 157 6.32 12.65 -3.76
C THR A 157 5.84 13.60 -4.84
N GLN A 158 4.71 14.27 -4.63
CA GLN A 158 4.19 15.29 -5.55
C GLN A 158 3.67 16.54 -4.80
N TRP A 159 4.47 17.02 -3.84
CA TRP A 159 4.25 18.26 -3.10
C TRP A 159 3.99 19.47 -3.99
N ASN A 160 3.14 20.39 -3.51
CA ASN A 160 3.00 21.72 -4.09
C ASN A 160 4.29 22.55 -3.86
N SER A 161 4.43 23.65 -4.59
CA SER A 161 5.61 24.54 -4.48
C SER A 161 5.63 25.28 -3.14
N GLY A 162 6.40 24.77 -2.19
CA GLY A 162 6.51 25.28 -0.82
C GLY A 162 6.22 24.23 0.25
N GLU A 163 5.65 23.09 -0.15
CA GLU A 163 5.18 22.05 0.76
C GLU A 163 6.20 20.87 0.88
N PRO A 164 6.20 20.11 1.99
CA PRO A 164 5.40 20.36 3.20
C PRO A 164 5.95 21.54 4.00
N ASN A 165 5.06 22.45 4.44
CA ASN A 165 5.47 23.70 5.10
C ASN A 165 5.37 23.65 6.64
N ASN A 166 4.59 22.70 7.17
CA ASN A 166 4.19 22.54 8.56
C ASN A 166 3.70 23.83 9.23
N ALA A 167 2.58 24.39 8.76
CA ALA A 167 2.10 25.66 9.28
C ALA A 167 1.84 25.58 10.80
N TYR A 168 2.40 26.54 11.53
CA TYR A 168 2.30 26.66 12.98
C TYR A 168 2.85 25.44 13.77
N GLY A 169 3.56 24.51 13.12
CA GLY A 169 4.12 23.31 13.77
C GLY A 169 3.06 22.26 14.16
N SER A 170 2.04 22.06 13.32
CA SER A 170 0.94 21.10 13.59
C SER A 170 0.24 20.51 12.35
N GLU A 171 0.80 20.66 11.15
CA GLU A 171 0.23 20.11 9.91
C GLU A 171 0.85 18.75 9.57
N HIS A 172 0.27 17.67 10.11
CA HIS A 172 0.86 16.33 10.04
C HIS A 172 0.09 15.32 9.16
N CYS A 173 -0.84 15.79 8.32
CA CYS A 173 -1.73 14.93 7.54
C CYS A 173 -1.82 15.36 6.08
N LEU A 174 -1.68 14.41 5.15
CA LEU A 174 -1.51 14.69 3.73
C LEU A 174 -2.85 14.78 2.99
N CYS A 175 -3.09 15.90 2.33
CA CYS A 175 -4.21 16.10 1.40
C CYS A 175 -3.74 16.38 -0.03
N ILE A 176 -4.59 16.01 -0.99
CA ILE A 176 -4.43 16.34 -2.42
C ILE A 176 -5.48 17.36 -2.84
N ASN A 177 -5.22 18.08 -3.93
CA ASN A 177 -6.12 19.09 -4.50
C ASN A 177 -6.46 20.24 -3.54
N TYR A 178 -5.54 20.58 -2.62
CA TYR A 178 -5.72 21.66 -1.65
C TYR A 178 -6.05 22.98 -2.36
N GLU A 179 -7.24 23.54 -2.08
CA GLU A 179 -7.76 24.77 -2.69
C GLU A 179 -7.74 24.82 -4.23
N GLY A 180 -7.73 23.66 -4.89
CA GLY A 180 -7.65 23.55 -6.36
C GLY A 180 -6.23 23.58 -6.94
N THR A 181 -5.19 23.50 -6.09
CA THR A 181 -3.84 23.10 -6.52
C THR A 181 -3.84 21.67 -7.08
N HIS A 182 -2.74 21.25 -7.72
CA HIS A 182 -2.64 19.94 -8.40
C HIS A 182 -1.65 18.95 -7.76
N GLY A 183 -1.00 19.33 -6.66
CA GLY A 183 -0.06 18.51 -5.89
C GLY A 183 -0.59 18.14 -4.50
N TRP A 184 0.34 17.93 -3.57
CA TRP A 184 0.10 17.57 -2.18
C TRP A 184 0.32 18.75 -1.24
N ASN A 185 -0.45 18.79 -0.16
CA ASN A 185 -0.28 19.67 0.99
C ASN A 185 -0.30 18.82 2.26
N ASP A 186 0.58 19.11 3.20
CA ASP A 186 0.33 18.83 4.61
C ASP A 186 -0.75 19.79 5.13
N TYR A 187 -1.54 19.35 6.10
CA TYR A 187 -2.58 20.17 6.73
C TYR A 187 -2.96 19.66 8.12
N PHE A 188 -3.63 20.49 8.91
CA PHE A 188 -4.12 20.13 10.26
C PHE A 188 -5.02 18.88 10.23
N CYS A 189 -4.59 17.80 10.87
CA CYS A 189 -5.30 16.51 10.91
C CYS A 189 -6.75 16.58 11.45
N THR A 190 -7.08 17.63 12.20
CA THR A 190 -8.40 17.91 12.76
C THR A 190 -9.41 18.42 11.72
N GLN A 191 -8.95 18.93 10.58
CA GLN A 191 -9.81 19.51 9.55
C GLN A 191 -10.67 18.43 8.85
N SER A 192 -11.91 18.78 8.52
CA SER A 192 -12.84 17.85 7.89
C SER A 192 -12.88 17.97 6.36
N TYR A 193 -12.20 17.06 5.68
CA TYR A 193 -12.23 16.90 4.21
C TYR A 193 -12.83 15.54 3.81
N PRO A 194 -13.40 15.41 2.59
CA PRO A 194 -13.66 14.11 1.97
C PRO A 194 -12.31 13.39 1.75
N PHE A 195 -12.34 12.11 1.40
CA PHE A 195 -11.12 11.29 1.42
C PHE A 195 -11.17 10.12 0.45
N ILE A 196 -10.01 9.54 0.15
CA ILE A 196 -9.90 8.40 -0.76
C ILE A 196 -9.35 7.21 0.03
N CYS A 197 -10.12 6.12 0.08
CA CYS A 197 -9.65 4.83 0.57
C CYS A 197 -9.01 4.01 -0.56
N ALA A 198 -8.04 3.17 -0.23
CA ALA A 198 -7.44 2.17 -1.11
C ALA A 198 -7.37 0.78 -0.43
N LYS A 199 -7.39 -0.28 -1.23
CA LYS A 199 -7.04 -1.65 -0.83
C LYS A 199 -6.59 -2.48 -2.01
N THR A 200 -5.90 -3.59 -1.76
CA THR A 200 -5.62 -4.62 -2.77
C THR A 200 -6.90 -5.35 -3.19
N ILE A 201 -6.84 -5.97 -4.37
CA ILE A 201 -7.83 -6.92 -4.89
C ILE A 201 -7.66 -8.31 -4.24
#